data_AF-A0A9I9EL97-F1
#
_entry.id   AF-A0A9I9EL97-F1
#
_cell.length_a   1.000
_cell.length_b   1.000
_cell.length_c   1.000
_cell.angle_alpha   90.00
_cell.angle_beta   90.00
_cell.angle_gamma   90.00
#
_symmetry.space_group_name_H-M   'P 1'
#
loop_
_entity.id
_entity.type
_entity.pdbx_description
1 polymer ?
#
loop_
_entity_poly.entity_id
_entity_poly.type
_entity_poly.pdbx_seq_one_letter_code
_entity_poly.pdbx_strand_id
1 'polypeptide(L)' 'MTKVDTSRTSSLQNVTLQVNTKGHVLHAFVNKRYIGSQWKSNGQSFVFEKPIRNPFY' A
#
# COMPACT_ATOMS: atom_id res chain seq x y z
N MET A 1 6.40 5.38 -9.11
CA MET A 1 6.79 5.32 -7.68
C MET A 1 6.29 6.57 -7.02
N THR A 2 5.50 6.45 -5.95
CA THR A 2 4.93 7.60 -5.23
C THR A 2 5.68 7.77 -3.92
N LYS A 3 6.06 9.00 -3.59
CA LYS A 3 6.67 9.34 -2.30
C LYS A 3 5.63 10.09 -1.47
N VAL A 4 5.41 9.63 -0.25
CA VAL A 4 4.63 10.33 0.77
C VAL A 4 5.60 10.72 1.86
N ASP A 5 5.63 12.01 2.20
CA ASP A 5 6.38 12.54 3.33
C ASP A 5 5.40 12.78 4.48
N THR A 6 5.82 12.51 5.71
CA THR A 6 4.99 12.77 6.89
C THR A 6 5.82 13.53 7.91
N SER A 7 5.31 14.70 8.33
CA SER A 7 5.93 15.51 9.37
C SER A 7 5.94 14.78 10.72
N ARG A 8 7.02 14.98 11.48
CA ARG A 8 7.31 14.29 12.76
C ARG A 8 6.33 14.60 13.92
N THR A 9 5.30 15.40 13.69
CA THR A 9 4.41 15.91 14.75
C THR A 9 3.16 15.08 14.96
N SER A 10 2.78 14.20 14.04
CA SER A 10 1.74 13.19 14.25
C SER A 10 2.37 11.81 14.26
N SER A 11 2.24 11.08 15.36
CA SER A 11 2.50 9.64 15.34
C SER A 11 1.47 9.03 14.40
N LEU A 12 1.86 8.76 13.16
CA LEU A 12 1.07 7.98 12.21
C LEU A 12 0.93 6.55 12.74
N GLN A 13 -0.02 6.37 13.65
CA GLN A 13 -0.44 5.09 14.16
C GLN A 13 -1.56 4.58 13.25
N ASN A 14 -1.55 3.30 12.92
CA ASN A 14 -2.61 2.63 12.14
C ASN A 14 -2.80 3.19 10.71
N VAL A 15 -1.70 3.41 9.99
CA VAL A 15 -1.77 3.81 8.57
C VAL A 15 -2.15 2.62 7.70
N THR A 16 -3.06 2.83 6.74
CA THR A 16 -3.43 1.83 5.73
C THR A 16 -3.02 2.32 4.35
N LEU A 17 -2.32 1.47 3.59
CA LEU A 17 -2.14 1.66 2.17
C LEU A 17 -3.40 1.17 1.45
N GLN A 18 -4.05 2.07 0.71
CA GLN A 18 -5.17 1.75 -0.17
C GLN A 18 -4.78 2.07 -1.62
N VAL A 19 -4.95 1.12 -2.53
CA VAL A 19 -4.67 1.29 -3.96
C VAL A 19 -5.87 0.82 -4.76
N ASN A 20 -6.50 1.73 -5.50
CA ASN A 20 -7.52 1.41 -6.50
C ASN A 20 -6.87 1.31 -7.88
N THR A 21 -7.02 0.17 -8.56
CA THR A 21 -6.41 -0.07 -9.87
C THR A 21 -7.34 -0.85 -10.80
N LYS A 22 -7.17 -0.62 -12.11
CA LYS A 22 -7.76 -1.43 -13.20
C LYS A 22 -6.78 -2.44 -13.80
N GLY A 23 -5.55 -2.50 -13.29
CA GLY A 23 -4.54 -3.45 -13.74
C GLY A 23 -4.90 -4.89 -13.34
N HIS A 24 -4.29 -5.88 -14.00
CA HIS A 24 -4.55 -7.29 -13.71
C HIS A 24 -3.89 -7.77 -12.41
N VAL A 25 -2.71 -7.23 -12.09
CA VAL A 25 -1.90 -7.62 -10.93
C VAL A 25 -1.31 -6.38 -10.26
N LEU A 26 -1.27 -6.37 -8.94
CA LEU A 26 -0.59 -5.38 -8.11
C LEU A 26 0.40 -6.09 -7.18
N HIS A 27 1.63 -5.59 -7.12
CA HIS A 27 2.61 -5.92 -6.08
C HIS A 27 2.94 -4.64 -5.31
N ALA A 28 2.73 -4.64 -3.99
CA ALA A 28 2.92 -3.48 -3.15
C ALA A 28 4.21 -3.59 -2.31
N PHE A 29 4.99 -2.51 -2.32
CA PHE A 29 6.22 -2.37 -1.55
C PHE A 29 6.20 -1.03 -0.79
N VAL A 30 6.53 -1.08 0.50
CA VAL A 30 6.70 0.11 1.35
C VAL A 30 8.11 0.09 1.93
N ASN A 31 8.86 1.17 1.78
CA ASN A 31 10.28 1.24 2.18
C ASN A 31 11.11 0.06 1.66
N LYS A 32 10.90 -0.29 0.37
CA LYS A 32 11.53 -1.43 -0.32
C LYS A 32 11.18 -2.81 0.26
N ARG A 33 10.24 -2.92 1.21
CA ARG A 33 9.75 -4.18 1.77
C ARG A 33 8.44 -4.57 1.11
N TYR A 34 8.33 -5.83 0.68
CA TYR A 34 7.10 -6.39 0.14
C TYR A 34 6.03 -6.48 1.23
N ILE A 35 4.82 -5.99 0.95
CA ILE A 35 3.70 -6.01 1.91
C ILE A 35 2.46 -6.75 1.38
N GLY A 36 2.48 -7.19 0.13
CA GLY A 36 1.42 -8.02 -0.44
C GLY A 36 1.21 -7.83 -1.93
N SER A 37 0.38 -8.71 -2.50
CA SER A 37 -0.05 -8.66 -3.87
C SER A 37 -1.52 -9.01 -3.98
N GLN A 38 -2.17 -8.51 -5.03
CA GLN A 38 -3.53 -8.88 -5.38
C GLN A 38 -3.67 -8.87 -6.90
N TRP A 39 -4.48 -9.77 -7.41
CA TRP A 39 -4.78 -9.87 -8.83
C TRP A 39 -6.25 -10.18 -9.04
N LYS A 40 -6.76 -9.79 -10.20
CA LYS A 40 -8.11 -10.12 -10.67
C LYS A 40 -8.07 -10.40 -12.17
N SER A 41 -9.09 -11.12 -12.62
CA SER A 41 -9.30 -11.40 -14.05
C SER A 41 -9.49 -10.09 -14.84
N ASN A 42 -9.14 -10.15 -16.13
CA ASN A 42 -9.11 -8.99 -17.02
C ASN A 42 -10.40 -8.15 -16.95
N GLY A 43 -10.22 -6.82 -16.90
CA GLY A 43 -11.31 -5.84 -16.91
C GLY A 43 -11.94 -5.55 -15.55
N GLN A 44 -11.61 -6.31 -14.49
CA GLN A 44 -12.11 -6.03 -13.14
C GLN A 44 -11.18 -5.09 -12.38
N SER A 45 -11.71 -3.96 -11.92
CA SER A 45 -11.02 -3.12 -10.94
C SER A 45 -10.99 -3.79 -9.57
N PHE A 46 -9.96 -3.48 -8.79
CA PHE A 46 -9.92 -3.87 -7.39
C PHE A 46 -9.26 -2.81 -6.52
N VAL A 47 -9.60 -2.87 -5.23
CA VAL A 47 -8.95 -2.11 -4.18
C VAL A 47 -8.08 -3.08 -3.39
N PHE A 48 -6.80 -2.75 -3.26
CA PHE A 48 -5.87 -3.41 -2.35
C PHE A 48 -5.73 -2.57 -1.09
N GLU A 49 -5.95 -3.19 0.06
CA GLU A 49 -5.85 -2.55 1.38
C GLU A 49 -4.92 -3.34 2.29
N LYS A 50 -3.89 -2.67 2.82
CA LYS A 50 -2.99 -3.25 3.81
C LYS A 50 -2.57 -2.24 4.87
N PRO A 51 -2.68 -2.59 6.16
CA PRO A 51 -2.05 -1.82 7.22
C PRO A 51 -0.53 -1.76 7.01
N ILE A 52 0.03 -0.55 7.08
CA ILE A 52 1.47 -0.32 7.10
C ILE A 52 1.91 -0.46 8.55
N ARG A 53 2.56 -1.58 8.87
CA ARG A 53 3.26 -1.70 10.15
C ARG A 53 4.49 -0.80 10.12
N ASN A 54 4.62 0.05 11.13
CA ASN A 54 5.79 0.90 11.27
C ASN A 54 7.01 -0.01 11.45
N PRO A 55 8.05 0.06 10.61
CA PRO A 55 9.20 -0.87 10.71
C PRO A 55 10.12 -0.57 11.90
N PHE A 56 9.80 0.45 12.70
CA PHE A 56 10.58 0.91 13.87
C PHE A 56 9.99 0.46 15.22
N TYR A 57 9.01 -0.45 15.21
CA TYR A 57 8.54 -1.20 16.38
C TYR A 57 8.46 -2.68 16.05
#